data_AF-A0A3C7VY13-F1
#
_entry.id   AF-A0A3C7VY13-F1
#
_cell.length_a   1.000
_cell.length_b   1.000
_cell.length_c   1.000
_cell.angle_alpha   90.00
_cell.angle_beta   90.00
_cell.angle_gamma   90.00
#
_symmetry.space_group_name_H-M   'P 1'
#
loop_
_entity.id
_entity.type
_entity.pdbx_description
1 polymer ?
#
loop_
_entity_poly.entity_id
_entity_poly.type
_entity_poly.pdbx_seq_one_letter_code
_entity_poly.pdbx_strand_id
1 'polypeptide(L)'
;TRLDDDRDDIDRFTLADIAPGDFLEIEAYLAGDRLVATVIDREETDDEVVQAPVESFNAGSDITLLGVTFSVSEGETEYENLQDQDIPGTAFFAQLQPGDLVKLKDDELADGVADEIEFEDKGSLDGEREFGCGFDDDGTSCDDDDLIGDDTITDDDGIDTTDDEDDLT
;
A
#
# COMPACT_ATOMS: atom_id res chain seq x y z
N THR A 1 3.57 -15.91 4.90
CA THR A 1 4.62 -15.00 4.46
C THR A 1 5.10 -15.50 3.12
N ARG A 2 4.96 -14.69 2.07
CA ARG A 2 5.61 -14.85 0.76
C ARG A 2 7.05 -14.32 0.89
N LEU A 3 7.97 -14.91 0.13
CA LEU A 3 9.34 -14.46 0.06
C LEU A 3 9.74 -14.44 -1.42
N ASP A 4 10.21 -13.31 -1.90
CA ASP A 4 10.68 -13.12 -3.27
C ASP A 4 12.06 -12.44 -3.35
N ASP A 5 12.69 -12.51 -4.51
CA ASP A 5 14.03 -11.95 -4.76
C ASP A 5 14.16 -11.33 -6.15
N ASP A 6 13.83 -10.05 -6.23
CA ASP A 6 13.91 -9.27 -7.46
C ASP A 6 15.34 -8.78 -7.77
N ARG A 7 16.25 -8.90 -6.78
CA ARG A 7 17.67 -8.56 -6.94
C ARG A 7 18.46 -9.61 -7.72
N ASP A 8 18.44 -10.87 -7.24
CA ASP A 8 19.27 -11.94 -7.82
C ASP A 8 18.45 -13.03 -8.55
N ASP A 9 17.12 -12.90 -8.61
CA ASP A 9 16.19 -13.85 -9.26
C ASP A 9 16.39 -15.30 -8.75
N ILE A 10 16.50 -15.46 -7.42
CA ILE A 10 16.67 -16.76 -6.80
C ILE A 10 15.33 -17.49 -6.69
N ASP A 11 15.13 -18.49 -7.56
CA ASP A 11 13.95 -19.41 -7.60
C ASP A 11 13.42 -19.92 -6.24
N ARG A 12 14.29 -20.01 -5.22
CA ARG A 12 13.94 -20.44 -3.86
C ARG A 12 14.57 -19.55 -2.82
N PHE A 13 14.18 -18.29 -2.84
CA PHE A 13 14.61 -17.33 -1.83
C PHE A 13 14.16 -17.75 -0.42
N THR A 14 15.07 -17.62 0.55
CA THR A 14 14.80 -17.92 1.96
C THR A 14 15.40 -16.88 2.88
N LEU A 15 14.95 -16.85 4.14
CA LEU A 15 15.54 -15.99 5.17
C LEU A 15 17.05 -16.22 5.39
N ALA A 16 17.59 -17.37 4.98
CA ALA A 16 19.03 -17.64 5.10
C ALA A 16 19.86 -16.91 4.02
N ASP A 17 19.21 -16.44 2.97
CA ASP A 17 19.82 -15.73 1.84
C ASP A 17 19.86 -14.20 2.09
N ILE A 18 19.14 -13.72 3.11
CA ILE A 18 19.18 -12.33 3.57
C ILE A 18 20.48 -12.07 4.33
N ALA A 19 21.24 -11.09 3.86
CA ALA A 19 22.48 -10.63 4.44
C ALA A 19 22.38 -9.19 4.98
N PRO A 20 23.22 -8.79 5.95
CA PRO A 20 23.32 -7.39 6.35
C PRO A 20 23.67 -6.50 5.15
N GLY A 21 22.88 -5.46 4.94
CA GLY A 21 23.00 -4.55 3.80
C GLY A 21 22.12 -4.91 2.61
N ASP A 22 21.37 -6.02 2.65
CA ASP A 22 20.28 -6.24 1.70
C ASP A 22 19.16 -5.23 1.95
N PHE A 23 18.68 -4.62 0.86
CA PHE A 23 17.49 -3.79 0.86
C PHE A 23 16.26 -4.69 0.74
N LEU A 24 15.25 -4.47 1.57
CA LEU A 24 14.08 -5.35 1.67
C LEU A 24 12.82 -4.51 1.66
N GLU A 25 11.86 -4.88 0.82
CA GLU A 25 10.47 -4.49 0.96
C GLU A 25 9.76 -5.49 1.89
N ILE A 26 9.03 -4.97 2.89
CA ILE A 26 8.34 -5.80 3.87
C ILE A 26 6.92 -5.28 4.09
N GLU A 27 5.94 -6.08 3.69
CA GLU A 27 4.56 -5.87 4.09
C GLU A 27 4.25 -6.64 5.38
N ALA A 28 3.55 -5.98 6.31
CA ALA A 28 3.15 -6.59 7.57
C ALA A 28 1.81 -6.07 8.07
N TYR A 29 1.14 -6.87 8.90
CA TYR A 29 0.00 -6.41 9.70
C TYR A 29 0.35 -6.39 11.19
N LEU A 30 -0.27 -5.46 11.91
CA LEU A 30 -0.12 -5.35 13.35
C LEU A 30 -1.03 -6.37 14.07
N ALA A 31 -0.43 -7.27 14.84
CA ALA A 31 -1.09 -8.28 15.66
C ALA A 31 -0.78 -8.05 17.15
N GLY A 32 -1.56 -7.19 17.81
CA GLY A 32 -1.28 -6.76 19.18
C GLY A 32 -0.12 -5.76 19.19
N ASP A 33 1.00 -6.12 19.84
CA ASP A 33 2.23 -5.33 19.93
C ASP A 33 3.33 -5.81 18.96
N ARG A 34 2.95 -6.61 17.96
CA ARG A 34 3.91 -7.26 17.03
C ARG A 34 3.49 -7.06 15.59
N LEU A 35 4.45 -6.73 14.74
CA LEU A 35 4.30 -6.82 13.29
C LEU A 35 4.46 -8.29 12.86
N VAL A 36 3.54 -8.73 12.00
CA VAL A 36 3.59 -10.05 11.37
C VAL A 36 3.73 -9.84 9.88
N ALA A 37 4.90 -10.17 9.34
CA ALA A 37 5.22 -10.02 7.92
C ALA A 37 4.38 -10.99 7.07
N THR A 38 3.76 -10.45 6.03
CA THR A 38 3.00 -11.18 5.01
C THR A 38 3.82 -11.37 3.74
N VAL A 39 4.71 -10.43 3.44
CA VAL A 39 5.60 -10.42 2.26
C VAL A 39 6.98 -9.96 2.72
N ILE A 40 8.03 -10.50 2.11
CA ILE A 40 9.43 -10.09 2.32
C ILE A 40 10.12 -10.27 0.97
N ASP A 41 10.35 -9.17 0.28
CA ASP A 41 10.88 -9.18 -1.08
C ASP A 41 12.24 -8.46 -1.05
N ARG A 42 13.27 -9.10 -1.62
CA ARG A 42 14.62 -8.53 -1.65
C ARG A 42 14.83 -7.76 -2.94
N GLU A 43 15.01 -6.46 -2.77
CA GLU A 43 15.11 -5.50 -3.85
C GLU A 43 16.55 -5.12 -4.16
N GLU A 44 16.74 -4.51 -5.33
CA GLU A 44 17.91 -3.68 -5.59
C GLU A 44 17.95 -2.48 -4.64
N THR A 45 19.11 -1.82 -4.52
CA THR A 45 19.20 -0.64 -3.63
C THR A 45 18.29 0.48 -4.15
N ASP A 46 17.33 0.88 -3.32
CA ASP A 46 16.34 1.91 -3.63
C ASP A 46 16.14 2.85 -2.41
N ASP A 47 15.22 3.79 -2.53
CA ASP A 47 14.88 4.79 -1.49
C ASP A 47 14.31 4.15 -0.21
N GLU A 48 14.63 4.71 0.97
CA GLU A 48 14.06 4.22 2.23
C GLU A 48 12.61 4.70 2.38
N VAL A 49 11.66 3.80 2.13
CA VAL A 49 10.22 4.10 2.23
C VAL A 49 9.60 3.42 3.46
N VAL A 50 8.84 4.19 4.24
CA VAL A 50 8.07 3.67 5.37
C VAL A 50 6.63 4.15 5.30
N GLN A 51 5.69 3.22 5.12
CA GLN A 51 4.26 3.46 5.23
C GLN A 51 3.72 2.86 6.53
N ALA A 52 3.28 3.71 7.47
CA ALA A 52 2.80 3.24 8.77
C ALA A 52 1.93 4.28 9.50
N PRO A 53 1.12 3.85 10.48
CA PRO A 53 0.46 4.77 11.38
C PRO A 53 1.48 5.57 12.21
N VAL A 54 1.24 6.87 12.34
CA VAL A 54 2.07 7.75 13.17
C VAL A 54 2.01 7.35 14.64
N GLU A 55 3.16 7.10 15.27
CA GLU A 55 3.24 6.80 16.69
C GLU A 55 3.34 8.09 17.52
N SER A 56 4.25 8.97 17.12
CA SER A 56 4.49 10.28 17.75
C SER A 56 5.20 11.23 16.80
N PHE A 57 5.17 12.53 17.10
CA PHE A 57 5.91 13.54 16.35
C PHE A 57 6.14 14.80 17.18
N ASN A 58 7.18 15.55 16.83
CA ASN A 58 7.38 16.94 17.21
C ASN A 58 7.30 17.79 15.93
N ALA A 59 6.26 18.62 15.83
CA ALA A 59 5.97 19.37 14.61
C ALA A 59 7.19 20.18 14.10
N GLY A 60 7.59 19.92 12.86
CA GLY A 60 8.74 20.56 12.22
C GLY A 60 10.10 20.17 12.82
N SER A 61 10.19 19.02 13.48
CA SER A 61 11.46 18.49 14.01
C SER A 61 11.62 17.00 13.76
N ASP A 62 10.63 16.20 14.11
CA ASP A 62 10.71 14.74 13.95
C ASP A 62 9.35 14.05 13.92
N ILE A 63 9.33 12.85 13.32
CA ILE A 63 8.18 11.94 13.27
C ILE A 63 8.64 10.50 13.54
N THR A 64 7.82 9.72 14.24
CA THR A 64 8.10 8.33 14.59
C THR A 64 7.08 7.39 13.97
N LEU A 65 7.60 6.41 13.22
CA LEU A 65 6.86 5.34 12.55
C LEU A 65 7.49 4.00 12.91
N LEU A 66 6.70 3.04 13.41
CA LEU A 66 7.16 1.70 13.79
C LEU A 66 8.38 1.71 14.75
N GLY A 67 8.47 2.70 15.63
CA GLY A 67 9.59 2.90 16.55
C GLY A 67 10.87 3.50 15.95
N VAL A 68 10.88 3.84 14.65
CA VAL A 68 11.97 4.56 13.96
C VAL A 68 11.62 6.04 13.90
N THR A 69 12.55 6.91 14.28
CA THR A 69 12.36 8.36 14.25
C THR A 69 13.16 8.96 13.11
N PHE A 70 12.46 9.69 12.25
CA PHE A 70 13.03 10.48 11.16
C PHE A 70 13.00 11.96 11.54
N SER A 71 14.06 12.68 11.17
CA SER A 71 14.11 14.14 11.29
C SER A 71 13.33 14.76 10.15
N VAL A 72 12.73 15.92 10.40
CA VAL A 72 12.07 16.72 9.36
C VAL A 72 12.52 18.16 9.48
N SER A 73 12.59 18.87 8.36
CA SER A 73 12.98 20.28 8.37
C SER A 73 12.21 21.09 7.33
N GLU A 74 12.03 22.37 7.60
CA GLU A 74 11.39 23.28 6.66
C GLU A 74 12.33 23.55 5.47
N GLY A 75 11.91 23.15 4.28
CA GLY A 75 12.64 23.37 3.04
C GLY A 75 13.55 22.21 2.61
N GLU A 76 13.60 21.13 3.38
CA GLU A 76 14.17 19.84 2.95
C GLU A 76 13.04 18.81 2.79
N THR A 77 12.06 18.78 3.69
CA THR A 77 10.91 17.87 3.60
C THR A 77 9.75 18.49 2.82
N GLU A 78 9.24 17.78 1.82
CA GLU A 78 8.00 18.04 1.09
C GLU A 78 6.82 17.32 1.76
N TYR A 79 5.62 17.89 1.68
CA TYR A 79 4.45 17.36 2.37
C TYR A 79 3.22 17.36 1.47
N GLU A 80 2.52 16.24 1.44
CA GLU A 80 1.30 16.08 0.64
C GLU A 80 0.08 15.74 1.53
N ASN A 81 -1.11 16.10 1.04
CA ASN A 81 -2.38 15.73 1.67
C ASN A 81 -2.99 14.48 1.02
N LEU A 82 -4.14 14.00 1.53
CA LEU A 82 -4.89 12.84 1.00
C LEU A 82 -5.42 13.01 -0.46
N GLN A 83 -5.08 14.09 -1.14
CA GLN A 83 -5.44 14.36 -2.54
C GLN A 83 -4.17 14.58 -3.38
N ASP A 84 -3.01 14.15 -2.88
CA ASP A 84 -1.70 14.24 -3.52
C ASP A 84 -1.37 15.69 -3.90
N GLN A 85 -1.73 16.62 -2.98
CA GLN A 85 -1.48 18.05 -3.14
C GLN A 85 -0.43 18.51 -2.15
N ASP A 86 0.60 19.16 -2.69
CA ASP A 86 1.59 19.92 -1.92
C ASP A 86 0.92 20.86 -0.91
N ILE A 87 1.24 20.66 0.36
CA ILE A 87 0.84 21.54 1.46
C ILE A 87 2.05 21.99 2.28
N PRO A 88 2.01 23.19 2.89
CA PRO A 88 3.07 23.59 3.81
C PRO A 88 3.16 22.64 5.01
N GLY A 89 4.36 22.31 5.48
CA GLY A 89 4.54 21.46 6.66
C GLY A 89 3.79 21.95 7.91
N THR A 90 3.64 23.27 8.08
CA THR A 90 2.81 23.85 9.16
C THR A 90 1.32 23.47 9.05
N ALA A 91 0.79 23.33 7.83
CA ALA A 91 -0.55 22.85 7.58
C ALA A 91 -0.65 21.32 7.74
N PHE A 92 0.38 20.58 7.33
CA PHE A 92 0.48 19.13 7.52
C PHE A 92 0.43 18.76 9.01
N PHE A 93 1.35 19.29 9.82
CA PHE A 93 1.41 19.01 11.26
C PHE A 93 0.23 19.57 12.07
N ALA A 94 -0.50 20.55 11.53
CA ALA A 94 -1.74 21.01 12.13
C ALA A 94 -2.90 20.01 11.96
N GLN A 95 -2.83 19.16 10.93
CA GLN A 95 -3.82 18.12 10.64
C GLN A 95 -3.42 16.79 11.27
N LEU A 96 -2.12 16.45 11.24
CA LEU A 96 -1.57 15.18 11.68
C LEU A 96 -1.95 14.83 13.13
N GLN A 97 -2.45 13.61 13.32
CA GLN A 97 -2.70 13.00 14.62
C GLN A 97 -1.97 11.65 14.73
N PRO A 98 -1.56 11.24 15.95
CA PRO A 98 -1.11 9.87 16.15
C PRO A 98 -2.18 8.86 15.71
N GLY A 99 -1.77 7.87 14.91
CA GLY A 99 -2.64 6.85 14.31
C GLY A 99 -3.13 7.17 12.89
N ASP A 100 -2.85 8.37 12.37
CA ASP A 100 -3.00 8.66 10.95
C ASP A 100 -1.99 7.85 10.15
N LEU A 101 -2.39 7.36 8.98
CA LEU A 101 -1.49 6.62 8.10
C LEU A 101 -0.74 7.62 7.24
N VAL A 102 0.58 7.47 7.17
CA VAL A 102 1.44 8.28 6.33
C VAL A 102 2.45 7.40 5.62
N LYS A 103 2.93 7.88 4.48
CA LYS A 103 4.09 7.37 3.78
C LYS A 103 5.22 8.39 3.92
N LEU A 104 6.40 7.90 4.25
CA LEU A 104 7.62 8.69 4.40
C LEU A 104 8.68 8.14 3.46
N LYS A 105 9.39 9.03 2.77
CA LYS A 105 10.55 8.69 1.95
C LYS A 105 11.81 9.44 2.43
N ASP A 106 12.94 8.75 2.42
CA ASP A 106 14.29 9.27 2.64
C ASP A 106 15.14 8.79 1.45
N ASP A 107 15.30 9.70 0.48
CA ASP A 107 15.76 9.43 -0.89
C ASP A 107 17.28 9.56 -1.01
N GLU A 108 17.88 8.75 -1.88
CA GLU A 108 19.27 8.79 -2.39
C GLU A 108 20.38 9.39 -1.47
N LEU A 109 20.32 9.10 -0.18
CA LEU A 109 21.36 8.83 0.81
C LEU A 109 20.64 8.80 2.15
N ALA A 110 20.01 7.68 2.49
CA ALA A 110 19.25 7.54 3.73
C ALA A 110 20.06 8.00 4.96
N ASP A 111 19.82 9.22 5.40
CA ASP A 111 20.57 9.89 6.46
C ASP A 111 19.71 10.07 7.73
N GLY A 112 18.47 9.60 7.66
CA GLY A 112 17.47 9.70 8.70
C GLY A 112 16.70 11.02 8.68
N VAL A 113 16.80 11.80 7.60
CA VAL A 113 15.97 12.99 7.34
C VAL A 113 14.96 12.64 6.25
N ALA A 114 13.68 12.86 6.53
CA ALA A 114 12.65 12.63 5.52
C ALA A 114 12.68 13.71 4.43
N ASP A 115 12.70 13.28 3.17
CA ASP A 115 12.57 14.15 2.00
C ASP A 115 11.09 14.38 1.64
N GLU A 116 10.24 13.38 1.85
CA GLU A 116 8.81 13.47 1.53
C GLU A 116 7.94 12.80 2.60
N ILE A 117 6.81 13.44 2.95
CA ILE A 117 5.79 12.85 3.82
C ILE A 117 4.39 13.10 3.26
N GLU A 118 3.66 12.01 3.00
CA GLU A 118 2.33 12.01 2.41
C GLU A 118 1.29 11.40 3.36
N PHE A 119 0.06 11.91 3.33
CA PHE A 119 -1.06 11.27 4.00
C PHE A 119 -1.65 10.16 3.13
N GLU A 120 -1.84 8.99 3.74
CA GLU A 120 -2.30 7.80 3.03
C GLU A 120 -3.72 7.38 3.43
N ASP A 121 -4.46 6.80 2.48
CA ASP A 121 -5.75 6.17 2.76
C ASP A 121 -5.57 4.70 3.17
N LYS A 122 -6.11 4.32 4.33
CA LYS A 122 -6.10 2.93 4.83
C LYS A 122 -6.79 1.93 3.90
N GLY A 123 -7.67 2.41 3.02
CA GLY A 123 -8.35 1.68 1.96
C GLY A 123 -7.54 1.58 0.66
N SER A 124 -6.41 2.30 0.54
CA SER A 124 -5.54 2.39 -0.64
C SER A 124 -4.04 2.34 -0.26
N LEU A 125 -3.64 1.42 0.63
CA LEU A 125 -2.23 1.15 0.92
C LEU A 125 -1.41 0.89 -0.34
N ASP A 126 -0.22 1.49 -0.39
CA ASP A 126 0.87 1.09 -1.27
C ASP A 126 1.38 -0.29 -0.86
N GLY A 127 1.58 -1.14 -1.86
CA GLY A 127 1.94 -2.54 -1.72
C GLY A 127 1.12 -3.41 -2.66
N GLU A 128 1.60 -4.62 -2.88
CA GLU A 128 0.97 -5.59 -3.73
C GLU A 128 -0.26 -6.16 -3.01
N ARG A 129 -1.43 -5.54 -3.21
CA ARG A 129 -2.70 -6.26 -3.00
C ARG A 129 -2.92 -7.33 -4.07
N GLU A 130 -1.90 -8.11 -4.41
CA GLU A 130 -2.08 -9.33 -5.17
C GLU A 130 -2.26 -10.51 -4.21
N PHE A 131 -3.31 -10.43 -3.37
CA PHE A 131 -3.89 -11.64 -2.81
C PHE A 131 -4.74 -12.34 -3.88
N GLY A 132 -4.08 -12.83 -4.93
CA GLY A 132 -4.56 -13.87 -5.82
C GLY A 132 -4.99 -13.45 -7.22
N CYS A 133 -4.09 -13.61 -8.20
CA CYS A 133 -4.43 -14.57 -9.25
C CYS A 133 -4.27 -15.98 -8.65
N GLY A 134 -5.31 -16.80 -8.76
CA GLY A 134 -5.42 -18.07 -8.05
C GLY A 134 -4.26 -19.02 -8.36
N PHE A 135 -4.09 -20.02 -7.48
CA PHE A 135 -3.21 -21.19 -7.63
C PHE A 135 -3.44 -22.03 -8.90
N ASP A 136 -4.19 -21.54 -9.87
CA ASP A 136 -4.53 -22.20 -11.11
C ASP A 136 -3.83 -21.48 -12.27
N ASP A 137 -2.79 -22.15 -12.77
CA ASP A 137 -2.13 -21.95 -14.06
C ASP A 137 -3.15 -22.02 -15.21
N ASP A 138 -3.97 -20.98 -15.38
CA ASP A 138 -4.89 -20.86 -16.52
C ASP A 138 -4.76 -19.58 -17.36
N GLY A 139 -3.77 -18.73 -17.04
CA GLY A 139 -3.38 -17.62 -17.92
C GLY A 139 -4.48 -16.58 -18.11
N THR A 140 -5.39 -16.43 -17.14
CA THR A 140 -6.32 -15.32 -17.12
C THR A 140 -5.55 -14.06 -16.74
N SER A 141 -5.23 -13.25 -17.75
CA SER A 141 -4.60 -11.93 -17.60
C SER A 141 -5.45 -11.04 -16.71
N CYS A 142 -4.78 -10.33 -15.80
CA CYS A 142 -5.33 -9.24 -15.02
C CYS A 142 -5.58 -8.05 -15.97
N ASP A 143 -6.57 -8.17 -16.84
CA ASP A 143 -7.05 -7.04 -17.63
C ASP A 143 -7.97 -6.20 -16.73
N ASP A 144 -7.36 -5.18 -16.12
CA ASP A 144 -8.02 -4.04 -15.47
C ASP A 144 -8.84 -3.24 -16.50
N ASP A 145 -10.03 -3.73 -16.81
CA ASP A 145 -11.06 -2.97 -17.52
C ASP A 145 -12.43 -3.37 -16.96
N ASP A 146 -12.80 -2.95 -15.74
CA ASP A 146 -14.21 -2.76 -15.36
C ASP A 146 -14.37 -2.08 -13.98
N LEU A 147 -14.02 -0.79 -13.91
CA LEU A 147 -14.62 0.12 -12.93
C LEU A 147 -15.29 1.30 -13.62
N ILE A 148 -16.44 1.12 -14.28
CA ILE A 148 -17.48 2.17 -14.30
C ILE A 148 -18.90 1.56 -14.38
N GLY A 149 -19.58 1.52 -13.23
CA GLY A 149 -20.82 2.27 -13.11
C GLY A 149 -22.16 1.53 -13.10
N ASP A 150 -22.96 2.00 -12.15
CA ASP A 150 -24.39 2.30 -12.28
C ASP A 150 -25.38 1.28 -11.72
N ASP A 151 -25.82 1.62 -10.51
CA ASP A 151 -27.14 1.36 -9.92
C ASP A 151 -28.23 0.96 -10.94
N THR A 152 -28.51 -0.34 -11.05
CA THR A 152 -29.89 -0.77 -11.26
C THR A 152 -30.20 -1.97 -10.37
N ILE A 153 -30.72 -1.66 -9.18
CA ILE A 153 -31.73 -2.51 -8.56
C ILE A 153 -32.91 -2.54 -9.54
N THR A 154 -32.99 -3.57 -10.37
CA THR A 154 -34.27 -4.01 -10.90
C THR A 154 -34.65 -5.28 -10.18
N ASP A 155 -35.43 -5.11 -9.12
CA ASP A 155 -36.48 -6.06 -8.77
C ASP A 155 -37.33 -6.28 -10.03
N ASP A 156 -37.17 -7.42 -10.70
CA ASP A 156 -38.17 -7.93 -11.63
C ASP A 156 -38.36 -9.42 -11.40
N ASP A 157 -39.36 -9.72 -10.57
CA ASP A 157 -40.05 -11.00 -10.50
C ASP A 157 -40.71 -11.31 -11.85
N GLY A 158 -39.91 -11.72 -12.82
CA GLY A 158 -40.33 -12.09 -14.17
C GLY A 158 -40.63 -13.58 -14.27
N ILE A 159 -41.81 -13.96 -13.79
CA ILE A 159 -42.46 -15.26 -13.99
C ILE A 159 -42.43 -15.70 -15.47
N ASP A 160 -41.81 -16.85 -15.76
CA ASP A 160 -41.85 -17.47 -17.09
C ASP A 160 -43.21 -18.14 -17.29
N THR A 161 -44.16 -17.37 -17.84
CA THR A 161 -45.42 -17.89 -18.38
C THR A 161 -45.59 -17.40 -19.80
N THR A 162 -45.19 -18.21 -20.78
CA THR A 162 -45.82 -18.20 -22.10
C THR A 162 -46.09 -19.64 -22.56
N ASP A 163 -47.29 -20.12 -22.20
CA ASP A 163 -48.07 -20.99 -23.07
C ASP A 163 -48.38 -20.21 -24.36
N ASP A 164 -48.04 -20.77 -25.52
CA ASP A 164 -48.61 -20.37 -26.81
C ASP A 164 -49.14 -21.62 -27.51
N GLU A 165 -50.45 -21.81 -27.40
CA GLU A 165 -51.24 -22.78 -28.16
C GLU A 165 -51.79 -22.12 -29.44
N ASP A 166 -51.73 -22.90 -30.53
CA ASP A 166 -52.59 -22.92 -31.73
C ASP A 166 -52.71 -21.71 -32.68
N ASP A 167 -52.41 -21.94 -33.98
CA ASP A 167 -53.47 -21.84 -35.01
C ASP A 167 -53.17 -22.64 -36.30
N LEU A 168 -54.27 -23.14 -36.84
CA LEU A 168 -54.56 -23.95 -38.01
C LEU A 168 -54.06 -23.37 -39.34
N THR A 169 -53.52 -24.21 -40.23
CA THR A 169 -54.06 -24.52 -41.58
C THR A 169 -53.25 -25.61 -42.28
#